data_AF-A0AA88EAC6-F1
#
_entry.id   AF-A0AA88EAC6-F1
#
_cell.length_a   1.000
_cell.length_b   1.000
_cell.length_c   1.000
_cell.angle_alpha   90.00
_cell.angle_beta   90.00
_cell.angle_gamma   90.00
#
_symmetry.space_group_name_H-M   'P 1'
#
loop_
_entity.id
_entity.type
_entity.pdbx_description
1 polymer ?
#
loop_
_entity_poly.entity_id
_entity_poly.type
_entity_poly.pdbx_seq_one_letter_code
_entity_poly.pdbx_strand_id
1 'polypeptide(L)'
;MSSSHLHPDLKQRVLSSFPHYGHSGIVEAARNLFTQIEGNAEDDESDSGGLLSSLLGAGCECEGYNLRIVGHSLGGAIAALLGVRLYHRYPNLHVYAFGPLPCADSIVAEACSQFVT
;
A
#
# COMPACT_ATOMS: atom_id res chain seq x y z
N MET A 1 -0.09 12.18 11.55
CA MET A 1 0.65 13.44 11.25
C MET A 1 1.63 13.17 10.12
N SER A 2 1.62 14.03 9.09
CA SER A 2 2.46 14.13 7.88
C SER A 2 2.69 12.89 6.98
N SER A 3 1.92 12.79 5.88
CA SER A 3 2.38 12.12 4.65
C SER A 3 3.49 12.95 4.01
N SER A 4 4.73 12.74 4.45
CA SER A 4 5.96 13.44 4.02
C SER A 4 6.69 12.77 2.85
N HIS A 5 6.09 11.73 2.24
CA HIS A 5 6.79 10.90 1.25
C HIS A 5 6.34 11.13 -0.21
N LEU A 6 5.35 11.99 -0.46
CA LEU A 6 4.95 12.35 -1.82
C LEU A 6 5.39 13.78 -2.10
N HIS A 7 5.91 14.02 -3.31
CA HIS A 7 6.21 15.39 -3.77
C HIS A 7 4.96 16.26 -3.58
N PRO A 8 5.06 17.47 -2.98
CA PRO A 8 3.90 18.30 -2.65
C PRO A 8 2.94 18.51 -3.83
N ASP A 9 3.48 18.74 -5.02
CA ASP A 9 2.71 18.92 -6.25
C ASP A 9 1.94 17.66 -6.66
N LEU A 10 2.55 16.48 -6.49
CA LEU A 10 1.91 15.20 -6.80
C LEU A 10 0.80 14.89 -5.80
N LYS A 11 1.04 15.17 -4.51
CA LYS A 11 0.02 15.07 -3.47
C LYS A 11 -1.17 16.00 -3.76
N GLN A 12 -0.92 17.25 -4.17
CA GLN A 12 -1.98 18.18 -4.54
C GLN A 12 -2.75 17.68 -5.76
N ARG A 13 -2.06 17.18 -6.80
CA ARG A 13 -2.70 16.58 -7.98
C ARG A 13 -3.59 15.40 -7.63
N VAL A 14 -3.13 14.47 -6.79
CA VAL A 14 -3.94 13.34 -6.30
C VAL A 14 -5.18 13.85 -5.57
N LEU A 15 -5.06 14.84 -4.69
CA LEU A 15 -6.19 15.37 -3.94
C LEU A 15 -7.19 16.13 -4.83
N SER A 16 -6.72 16.88 -5.83
CA SER A 16 -7.58 17.70 -6.69
C SER A 16 -8.27 16.93 -7.81
N SER A 17 -7.86 15.70 -8.09
CA SER A 17 -8.36 14.88 -9.22
C SER A 17 -9.28 13.74 -8.78
N PHE A 18 -9.77 13.78 -7.55
CA PHE A 18 -10.75 12.82 -7.07
C PHE A 18 -12.06 12.88 -7.89
N PRO A 19 -12.71 11.75 -8.22
CA PRO A 19 -12.40 10.37 -7.81
C PRO A 19 -11.28 9.71 -8.63
N HIS A 20 -10.56 8.79 -7.97
CA HIS A 20 -9.59 7.88 -8.60
C HIS A 20 -10.22 6.55 -8.95
N TYR A 21 -9.70 5.89 -9.98
CA TYR A 21 -10.25 4.65 -10.52
C TYR A 21 -9.22 3.53 -10.50
N GLY A 22 -9.70 2.32 -10.23
CA GLY A 22 -8.91 1.11 -10.31
C GLY A 22 -9.77 -0.09 -10.72
N HIS A 23 -9.13 -1.15 -11.19
CA HIS A 23 -9.84 -2.35 -11.62
C HIS A 23 -10.50 -3.02 -10.41
N SER A 24 -11.84 -3.10 -10.41
CA SER A 24 -12.64 -3.53 -9.25
C SER A 24 -12.16 -4.83 -8.62
N GLY A 25 -11.95 -5.88 -9.43
CA GLY A 25 -11.49 -7.18 -8.90
C GLY A 25 -10.12 -7.13 -8.21
N ILE A 26 -9.22 -6.24 -8.66
CA ILE A 26 -7.88 -6.10 -8.08
C ILE A 26 -7.96 -5.27 -6.79
N VAL A 27 -8.78 -4.21 -6.79
CA VAL A 27 -9.08 -3.38 -5.62
C VAL A 27 -9.68 -4.24 -4.50
N GLU A 28 -10.66 -5.08 -4.80
CA GLU A 28 -11.30 -5.97 -3.82
C GLU A 28 -10.34 -7.03 -3.29
N ALA A 29 -9.52 -7.64 -4.16
CA ALA A 29 -8.49 -8.58 -3.73
C ALA A 29 -7.47 -7.92 -2.78
N ALA A 30 -6.99 -6.72 -3.12
CA ALA A 30 -6.07 -5.96 -2.27
C ALA A 30 -6.73 -5.53 -0.94
N ARG A 31 -8.02 -5.16 -0.95
CA ARG A 31 -8.80 -4.87 0.27
C ARG A 31 -8.86 -6.08 1.19
N ASN A 32 -9.22 -7.24 0.64
CA ASN A 32 -9.35 -8.46 1.43
C ASN A 32 -8.01 -8.90 2.02
N LEU A 33 -6.92 -8.84 1.25
CA LEU A 33 -5.57 -9.13 1.76
C LEU A 33 -5.15 -8.16 2.85
N PHE A 34 -5.45 -6.87 2.70
CA PHE A 34 -5.15 -5.87 3.73
C PHE A 34 -5.82 -6.25 5.06
N THR A 35 -7.10 -6.62 5.04
CA THR A 35 -7.82 -7.04 6.26
C THR A 35 -7.21 -8.30 6.89
N GLN A 36 -6.76 -9.27 6.08
CA GLN A 36 -6.11 -10.48 6.61
C GLN A 36 -4.74 -10.20 7.25
N ILE A 37 -4.01 -9.22 6.70
CA ILE A 37 -2.65 -8.90 7.14
C ILE A 37 -2.68 -7.91 8.31
N GLU A 38 -3.37 -6.79 8.17
CA GLU A 38 -3.34 -5.69 9.15
C GLU A 38 -4.59 -5.57 10.03
N GLY A 39 -5.64 -6.35 9.75
CA GLY A 39 -6.92 -6.22 10.44
C GLY A 39 -7.79 -5.07 9.92
N ASN A 40 -8.93 -4.85 10.56
CA ASN A 40 -9.86 -3.80 10.19
C ASN A 40 -9.48 -2.50 10.92
N ALA A 41 -9.02 -1.49 10.17
CA ALA A 41 -8.60 -0.21 10.75
C ALA A 41 -9.77 0.69 11.20
N GLU A 42 -11.02 0.27 10.98
CA GLU A 42 -12.21 1.08 11.29
C GLU A 42 -12.71 0.90 12.74
N ASP A 43 -12.25 -0.12 13.47
CA ASP A 43 -12.86 -0.51 14.75
C ASP A 43 -11.98 -0.41 16.01
N ASP A 44 -10.69 -0.04 15.92
CA ASP A 44 -9.82 -0.08 17.09
C ASP A 44 -9.03 1.23 17.29
N GLU A 45 -9.49 2.03 18.26
CA GLU A 45 -8.61 2.88 19.09
C GLU A 45 -7.71 2.02 20.02
N SER A 46 -7.88 0.69 19.98
CA SER A 46 -7.01 -0.26 20.63
C SER A 46 -5.74 -0.44 19.80
N ASP A 47 -4.60 -0.47 20.47
CA ASP A 47 -3.25 -0.69 19.96
C ASP A 47 -3.05 -2.14 19.40
N SER A 48 -4.11 -2.80 18.95
CA SER A 48 -4.15 -4.15 18.38
C SER A 48 -3.59 -4.15 16.97
N GLY A 49 -2.28 -3.91 16.85
CA GLY A 49 -1.56 -4.01 15.59
C GLY A 49 -1.78 -5.37 14.90
N GLY A 50 -2.07 -5.34 13.60
CA GLY A 50 -2.18 -6.56 12.80
C GLY A 50 -0.87 -7.33 12.66
N LEU A 51 -0.83 -8.35 11.79
CA LEU A 51 0.31 -9.26 11.65
C LEU A 51 1.62 -8.53 11.32
N LEU A 52 1.63 -7.54 10.42
CA LEU A 52 2.87 -6.83 10.13
C LEU A 52 3.24 -5.88 11.27
N SER A 53 2.25 -5.28 11.91
CA SER A 53 2.48 -4.44 13.10
C SER A 53 3.08 -5.23 14.26
N SER A 54 2.65 -6.48 14.48
CA SER A 54 3.20 -7.35 15.53
C SER A 54 4.60 -7.90 15.24
N LEU A 55 4.99 -7.94 13.95
CA LEU A 55 6.33 -8.37 13.53
C LEU A 55 7.31 -7.21 13.43
N LEU A 56 6.89 -6.07 12.86
CA LEU A 56 7.75 -4.92 12.55
C LEU A 56 7.75 -3.85 13.65
N GLY A 57 6.92 -4.00 14.68
CA GLY A 57 6.83 -3.07 15.82
C GLY A 57 8.13 -2.96 16.62
N ALA A 58 8.22 -1.92 17.45
CA ALA A 58 9.38 -1.73 18.33
C ALA A 58 9.49 -2.87 19.35
N GLY A 59 10.68 -3.48 19.46
CA GLY A 59 10.93 -4.65 20.28
C GLY A 59 10.42 -5.98 19.69
N CYS A 60 9.88 -5.97 18.47
CA CYS A 60 9.42 -7.18 17.78
C CYS A 60 10.54 -7.82 16.94
N GLU A 61 10.31 -9.05 16.47
CA GLU A 61 11.31 -9.87 15.78
C GLU A 61 11.95 -9.18 14.55
N CYS A 62 11.15 -8.41 13.83
CA CYS A 62 11.55 -7.75 12.58
C CYS A 62 11.69 -6.23 12.75
N GLU A 63 11.93 -5.74 13.96
CA GLU A 63 12.17 -4.31 14.18
C GLU A 63 13.28 -3.78 13.25
N GLY A 64 12.98 -2.67 12.54
CA GLY A 64 13.91 -2.04 11.60
C GLY A 64 13.99 -2.69 10.21
N TYR A 65 13.23 -3.76 9.95
CA TYR A 65 13.20 -4.39 8.62
C TYR A 65 12.40 -3.55 7.62
N ASN A 66 12.81 -3.62 6.35
CA ASN A 66 12.05 -3.02 5.25
C ASN A 66 11.01 -4.01 4.73
N LEU A 67 9.77 -3.55 4.57
CA LEU A 67 8.70 -4.35 3.98
C LEU A 67 8.87 -4.44 2.45
N ARG A 68 8.89 -5.66 1.93
CA ARG A 68 8.97 -5.94 0.48
C ARG A 68 7.81 -6.83 0.07
N ILE A 69 7.03 -6.38 -0.91
CA ILE A 69 5.92 -7.16 -1.48
C ILE A 69 6.33 -7.57 -2.89
N VAL A 70 6.11 -8.82 -3.26
CA VAL A 70 6.44 -9.33 -4.59
C VAL A 70 5.23 -10.00 -5.20
N GLY A 71 4.99 -9.76 -6.49
CA GLY A 71 3.91 -10.43 -7.22
C GLY A 71 4.18 -10.50 -8.72
N HIS A 72 3.62 -11.51 -9.38
CA HIS A 72 3.70 -11.70 -10.83
C HIS A 72 2.31 -11.67 -11.46
N SER A 73 2.19 -11.11 -12.66
CA SER A 73 0.94 -11.02 -13.42
C SER A 73 -0.18 -10.37 -12.60
N LEU A 74 -1.34 -11.02 -12.46
CA LEU A 74 -2.42 -10.57 -11.59
C LEU A 74 -1.94 -10.30 -10.15
N GLY A 75 -1.06 -11.16 -9.62
CA GLY A 75 -0.48 -10.98 -8.29
C GLY A 75 0.37 -9.72 -8.17
N GLY A 76 1.04 -9.28 -9.24
CA GLY A 76 1.79 -8.03 -9.28
C GLY A 76 0.88 -6.80 -9.19
N ALA A 77 -0.26 -6.84 -9.88
CA ALA A 77 -1.24 -5.77 -9.81
C ALA A 77 -1.93 -5.68 -8.44
N ILE A 78 -2.24 -6.84 -7.83
CA ILE A 78 -2.76 -6.91 -6.45
C ILE A 78 -1.71 -6.38 -5.46
N ALA A 79 -0.45 -6.79 -5.60
CA ALA A 79 0.65 -6.34 -4.78
C ALA A 79 0.84 -4.82 -4.85
N ALA A 80 0.70 -4.22 -6.04
CA ALA A 80 0.80 -2.77 -6.22
C ALA A 80 -0.28 -2.02 -5.43
N LEU A 81 -1.56 -2.43 -5.54
CA LEU A 81 -2.66 -1.78 -4.80
C LEU A 81 -2.61 -2.07 -3.29
N LEU A 82 -2.14 -3.24 -2.89
CA LEU A 82 -1.88 -3.55 -1.49
C LEU A 82 -0.76 -2.65 -0.93
N GLY A 83 0.31 -2.43 -1.70
CA GLY A 83 1.39 -1.52 -1.38
C GLY A 83 0.90 -0.10 -1.14
N VAL A 84 0.05 0.44 -2.02
CA VAL A 84 -0.57 1.77 -1.86
C VAL A 84 -1.31 1.89 -0.52
N ARG A 85 -2.03 0.84 -0.10
CA ARG A 85 -2.77 0.83 1.16
C ARG A 85 -1.85 0.78 2.39
N LEU A 86 -0.78 0.00 2.31
CA LEU A 86 0.17 -0.19 3.40
C LEU A 86 1.18 0.96 3.53
N TYR A 87 1.39 1.73 2.46
CA TYR A 87 2.45 2.75 2.38
C TYR A 87 2.34 3.83 3.47
N HIS A 88 1.11 4.18 3.90
CA HIS A 88 0.93 5.16 4.98
C HIS A 88 1.49 4.66 6.32
N ARG A 89 1.41 3.35 6.57
CA ARG A 89 1.85 2.71 7.81
C ARG A 89 3.33 2.29 7.75
N TYR A 90 3.79 1.89 6.57
CA TYR A 90 5.15 1.39 6.35
C TYR A 90 5.84 2.19 5.23
N PRO A 91 6.41 3.37 5.52
CA PRO A 91 6.95 4.27 4.49
C PRO A 91 8.18 3.72 3.77
N ASN A 92 8.90 2.77 4.37
CA ASN A 92 10.04 2.08 3.74
C ASN A 92 9.63 0.86 2.89
N LEU A 93 8.33 0.69 2.63
CA LEU A 93 7.80 -0.38 1.77
C LEU A 93 8.28 -0.25 0.32
N HIS A 94 8.49 -1.38 -0.34
CA HIS A 94 8.66 -1.44 -1.80
C HIS A 94 7.95 -2.66 -2.38
N VAL A 95 7.39 -2.52 -3.58
CA VAL A 95 6.70 -3.56 -4.32
C VAL A 95 7.47 -3.89 -5.58
N TYR A 96 7.74 -5.17 -5.81
CA TYR A 96 8.26 -5.70 -7.07
C TYR A 96 7.13 -6.42 -7.81
N ALA A 97 6.62 -5.79 -8.87
CA ALA A 97 5.52 -6.28 -9.68
C ALA A 97 6.03 -6.73 -11.05
N PHE A 98 6.07 -8.04 -11.27
CA PHE A 98 6.57 -8.64 -12.52
C PHE A 98 5.42 -8.86 -13.51
N GLY A 99 5.45 -8.15 -14.64
CA GLY A 99 4.41 -8.24 -15.68
C GLY A 99 2.98 -7.93 -15.18
N PRO A 100 2.76 -6.89 -14.34
CA PRO A 100 1.44 -6.58 -13.82
C PRO A 100 0.50 -6.04 -14.91
N LEU A 101 -0.79 -6.31 -14.74
CA LEU A 101 -1.84 -5.63 -15.50
C LEU A 101 -1.98 -4.18 -15.01
N PRO A 102 -2.23 -3.19 -15.89
CA PRO A 102 -2.65 -1.85 -15.46
C PRO A 102 -3.91 -1.95 -14.60
N CYS A 103 -3.85 -1.41 -13.38
CA CYS A 103 -4.90 -1.62 -12.37
C CYS A 103 -5.37 -0.35 -11.67
N ALA A 104 -4.78 0.80 -11.98
CA ALA A 104 -5.16 2.11 -11.47
C ALA A 104 -5.03 3.16 -12.59
N ASP A 105 -5.66 4.32 -12.39
CA ASP A 105 -5.46 5.48 -13.26
C ASP A 105 -4.01 6.00 -13.22
N SER A 106 -3.70 6.88 -14.17
CA SER A 106 -2.35 7.41 -14.35
C SER A 106 -1.88 8.27 -13.18
N ILE A 107 -2.78 8.91 -12.43
CA ILE A 107 -2.43 9.79 -11.32
C ILE A 107 -2.01 8.93 -10.12
N VAL A 108 -2.75 7.86 -9.83
CA VAL A 108 -2.38 6.87 -8.81
C VAL A 108 -1.10 6.14 -9.20
N ALA A 109 -0.95 5.75 -10.47
CA ALA A 109 0.25 5.09 -10.97
C ALA A 109 1.51 5.97 -10.82
N GLU A 110 1.39 7.26 -11.12
CA GLU A 110 2.49 8.23 -10.92
C GLU A 110 2.81 8.38 -9.42
N ALA A 111 1.79 8.46 -8.56
CA ALA A 111 1.95 8.58 -7.12
C ALA A 111 2.66 7.39 -6.46
N CYS A 112 2.47 6.16 -6.97
CA CYS A 112 3.12 4.97 -6.41
C CYS A 112 4.47 4.60 -7.07
N SER A 113 4.86 5.28 -8.15
CA SER A 113 6.08 4.98 -8.93
C SER A 113 7.38 4.97 -8.12
N GLN A 114 7.45 5.69 -7.00
CA GLN A 114 8.62 5.71 -6.14
C GLN A 114 8.85 4.42 -5.33
N PHE A 115 7.79 3.60 -5.15
CA PHE A 115 7.85 2.39 -4.33
C PHE A 115 7.30 1.15 -5.04
N VAL A 116 6.81 1.25 -6.27
CA VAL A 116 6.36 0.12 -7.09
C VAL A 116 7.22 0.07 -8.35
N THR A 117 7.92 -1.06 -8.56
CA THR A 117 8.73 -1.34 -9.76
C THR A 117 8.24 -2.59 -10.47
#